data_AF-A0A830B9M6-F1
#
_entry.id   AF-A0A830B9M6-F1
#
_cell.length_a   1.000
_cell.length_b   1.000
_cell.length_c   1.000
_cell.angle_alpha   90.00
_cell.angle_beta   90.00
_cell.angle_gamma   90.00
#
_symmetry.space_group_name_H-M   'P 1'
#
loop_
_entity.id
_entity.type
_entity.pdbx_description
1 polymer ?
#
loop_
_entity_poly.entity_id
_entity_poly.type
_entity_poly.pdbx_seq_one_letter_code
_entity_poly.pdbx_strand_id
1 'polypeptide(L)'
;MHSFCFRTAIAFCRPGDVKWADLGSELETCYDVVCCDATKTAFALGPGATVEAWDVKGPVPSRKMVIDTSCPAKLERDREIFPSDLYSSQWYLALSEFGQLFLAVRYIGEFVRPDDGEVVREGDTLTEYASEPLVCPYKTVGFYVFKYDDGEWTEVEGLGDECAMFVGGNQSMMVSTGKEVKGNAIYFTDDYWDRMHEDYSYGGHDMGIFNMGDGRIQTLLGCQEQRIVPPPFWISVPNPTV
;
A
#
# COMPACT_ATOMS: atom_id res chain seq x y z
N MET A 1 -20.49 26.25 1.51
CA MET A 1 -20.28 24.88 2.02
C MET A 1 -19.18 24.96 3.06
N HIS A 2 -19.50 24.73 4.33
CA HIS A 2 -18.46 24.52 5.34
C HIS A 2 -17.89 23.12 5.10
N SER A 3 -16.65 23.05 4.61
CA SER A 3 -15.90 21.79 4.60
C SER A 3 -15.65 21.41 6.05
N PHE A 4 -16.37 20.40 6.54
CA PHE A 4 -15.94 19.70 7.75
C PHE A 4 -14.69 18.92 7.36
N CYS A 5 -13.52 19.51 7.61
CA CYS A 5 -12.25 18.79 7.55
C CYS A 5 -12.29 17.77 8.70
N PHE A 6 -12.72 16.54 8.39
CA PHE A 6 -12.55 15.42 9.30
C PHE A 6 -11.06 15.13 9.37
N ARG A 7 -10.39 15.63 10.41
CA ARG A 7 -9.00 15.24 10.68
C ARG A 7 -8.96 13.75 10.97
N THR A 8 -7.98 13.07 10.39
CA THR A 8 -7.73 11.67 10.71
C THR A 8 -7.27 11.56 12.16
N ALA A 9 -7.96 10.75 12.95
CA ALA A 9 -7.58 10.45 14.32
C ALA A 9 -6.80 9.13 14.34
N ILE A 10 -5.52 9.19 14.67
CA ILE A 10 -4.68 8.00 14.85
C ILE A 10 -4.57 7.75 16.35
N ALA A 11 -4.92 6.54 16.78
CA ALA A 11 -4.83 6.13 18.17
C ALA A 11 -3.99 4.86 18.31
N PHE A 12 -3.40 4.66 19.49
CA PHE A 12 -2.65 3.46 19.82
C PHE A 12 -3.18 2.81 21.10
N CYS A 13 -2.94 1.51 21.23
CA CYS A 13 -3.28 0.71 22.39
C CYS A 13 -2.25 -0.41 22.52
N ARG A 14 -1.88 -0.77 23.75
CA ARG A 14 -0.94 -1.86 24.04
C ARG A 14 -1.65 -2.99 24.77
N PRO A 15 -1.06 -4.21 24.77
CA PRO A 15 -1.54 -5.27 25.63
C PRO A 15 -1.64 -4.80 27.09
N GLY A 16 -2.85 -4.87 27.66
CA GLY A 16 -3.14 -4.43 29.03
C GLY A 16 -3.67 -3.00 29.17
N ASP A 17 -3.62 -2.17 28.12
CA ASP A 17 -4.30 -0.87 28.12
C ASP A 17 -5.83 -1.10 28.10
N VAL A 18 -6.57 -0.27 28.85
CA VAL A 18 -8.04 -0.36 28.96
C VAL A 18 -8.77 0.54 27.97
N LYS A 19 -8.03 1.42 27.27
CA LYS A 19 -8.57 2.37 26.29
C LYS A 19 -7.49 2.72 25.26
N TRP A 20 -7.95 3.08 24.07
CA TRP A 20 -7.12 3.70 23.05
C TRP A 20 -6.68 5.10 23.49
N ALA A 21 -5.43 5.44 23.21
CA ALA A 21 -4.87 6.76 23.44
C ALA A 21 -4.63 7.45 22.09
N ASP A 22 -5.17 8.65 21.94
CA ASP A 22 -5.00 9.48 20.74
C ASP A 22 -3.55 9.94 20.63
N LEU A 23 -2.97 9.82 19.43
CA LEU A 23 -1.64 10.37 19.14
C LEU A 23 -1.71 11.90 18.96
N GLY A 24 -2.86 12.45 18.56
CA GLY A 24 -2.96 13.87 18.20
C GLY A 24 -2.17 14.16 16.92
N SER A 25 -2.33 13.29 15.91
CA SER A 25 -1.73 13.49 14.58
C SER A 25 -2.26 14.76 13.93
N GLU A 26 -1.38 15.46 13.21
CA GLU A 26 -1.77 16.65 12.42
C GLU A 26 -2.00 16.31 10.95
N LEU A 27 -1.83 15.04 10.56
CA LEU A 27 -2.12 14.57 9.22
C LEU A 27 -3.61 14.77 8.88
N GLU A 28 -3.87 15.31 7.70
CA GLU A 28 -5.23 15.44 7.18
C GLU A 28 -5.83 14.04 6.94
N THR A 29 -5.08 13.21 6.21
CA THR A 29 -5.37 11.80 5.93
C THR A 29 -4.22 10.91 6.38
N CYS A 30 -4.52 9.70 6.82
CA CYS A 30 -3.51 8.65 7.05
C CYS A 30 -3.68 7.56 5.99
N TYR A 31 -2.59 7.23 5.30
CA TYR A 31 -2.57 6.19 4.28
C TYR A 31 -2.14 4.84 4.83
N ASP A 32 -1.12 4.81 5.69
CA ASP A 32 -0.61 3.58 6.31
C ASP A 32 0.03 3.88 7.67
N VAL A 33 0.06 2.88 8.56
CA VAL A 33 0.73 2.95 9.86
C VAL A 33 1.55 1.69 10.10
N VAL A 34 2.85 1.87 10.39
CA VAL A 34 3.74 0.77 10.78
C VAL A 34 4.38 1.00 12.13
N CYS A 35 4.58 -0.09 12.86
CA CYS A 35 5.22 -0.05 14.18
C CYS A 35 6.57 -0.76 14.14
N CYS A 36 7.62 -0.05 14.57
CA CYS A 36 8.91 -0.65 14.88
C CYS A 36 8.87 -1.21 16.30
N ASP A 37 8.80 -2.54 16.42
CA ASP A 37 8.67 -3.20 17.72
C ASP A 37 9.89 -3.05 18.62
N ALA A 38 11.10 -3.10 18.03
CA ALA A 38 12.35 -2.96 18.77
C ALA A 38 12.48 -1.58 19.44
N THR A 39 12.04 -0.54 18.75
CA THR A 39 12.14 0.84 19.27
C THR A 39 10.83 1.33 19.90
N LYS A 40 9.73 0.58 19.77
CA LYS A 40 8.37 1.00 20.11
C LYS A 40 8.06 2.39 19.56
N THR A 41 8.29 2.52 18.26
CA THR A 41 8.00 3.74 17.49
C THR A 41 6.96 3.42 16.44
N ALA A 42 5.86 4.19 16.41
CA ALA A 42 4.86 4.11 15.35
C ALA A 42 5.15 5.18 14.29
N PHE A 43 5.00 4.83 13.02
CA PHE A 43 5.18 5.73 11.89
C PHE A 43 3.85 5.79 11.12
N ALA A 44 3.31 6.99 10.95
CA ALA A 44 2.09 7.24 10.20
C ALA A 44 2.41 7.98 8.90
N LEU A 45 1.99 7.39 7.77
CA LEU A 45 2.13 7.97 6.45
C LEU A 45 0.91 8.84 6.13
N GLY A 46 1.14 10.02 5.58
CA GLY A 46 0.11 10.93 5.08
C GLY A 46 0.39 11.46 3.67
N PRO A 47 -0.34 12.50 3.24
CA PRO A 47 -0.19 13.13 1.93
C PRO A 47 1.26 13.56 1.63
N GLY A 48 1.66 13.50 0.36
CA GLY A 48 2.95 14.03 -0.09
C GLY A 48 4.18 13.28 0.44
N ALA A 49 4.03 12.00 0.80
CA ALA A 49 5.07 11.21 1.46
C ALA A 49 5.50 11.75 2.84
N THR A 50 4.65 12.55 3.50
CA THR A 50 4.89 13.00 4.87
C THR A 50 4.75 11.84 5.85
N VAL A 51 5.69 11.70 6.79
CA VAL A 51 5.64 10.66 7.82
C VAL A 51 5.79 11.26 9.22
N GLU A 52 4.82 11.03 10.09
CA GLU A 52 4.95 11.34 11.52
C GLU A 52 5.47 10.11 12.27
N ALA A 53 6.52 10.25 13.07
CA ALA A 53 6.99 9.20 13.97
C ALA A 53 6.70 9.52 15.44
N TRP A 54 6.24 8.52 16.18
CA TRP A 54 5.72 8.63 17.53
C TRP A 54 6.39 7.63 18.46
N ASP A 55 6.92 8.09 19.60
CA ASP A 55 7.32 7.21 20.70
C ASP A 55 6.06 6.70 21.43
N VAL A 56 5.90 5.39 21.51
CA VAL A 56 4.78 4.74 22.21
C VAL A 56 5.22 3.88 23.40
N LYS A 57 6.47 4.04 23.89
CA LYS A 57 6.97 3.36 25.11
C LYS A 57 6.23 3.84 26.36
N GLY A 58 6.05 5.15 26.48
CA GLY A 58 5.48 5.80 27.65
C GLY A 58 3.96 5.63 27.76
N PRO A 59 3.36 5.93 28.93
CA PRO A 59 1.90 5.90 29.09
C PRO A 59 1.19 6.97 28.24
N VAL A 60 1.91 8.02 27.87
CA VAL A 60 1.47 9.07 26.95
C VAL A 60 2.41 9.04 25.74
N PRO A 61 1.87 8.94 24.51
CA PRO A 61 2.68 8.94 23.30
C PRO A 61 3.25 10.34 23.07
N SER A 62 4.41 10.41 22.42
CA SER A 62 5.03 11.70 22.09
C SER A 62 5.58 11.71 20.68
N ARG A 63 5.30 12.76 19.91
CA ARG A 63 5.84 12.93 18.55
C ARG A 63 7.35 13.08 18.63
N LYS A 64 8.08 12.21 17.93
CA LYS A 64 9.55 12.23 17.85
C LYS A 64 10.04 13.10 16.71
N MET A 65 9.43 12.93 15.55
CA MET A 65 9.87 13.59 14.32
C MET A 65 8.72 13.64 13.31
N VAL A 66 8.83 14.58 12.38
CA VAL A 66 8.03 14.63 11.17
C VAL A 66 9.01 14.64 10.01
N ILE A 67 8.90 13.66 9.12
CA ILE A 67 9.53 13.68 7.81
C ILE A 67 8.59 14.48 6.93
N ASP A 68 8.92 15.75 6.76
CA ASP A 68 8.24 16.68 5.85
C ASP A 68 9.26 17.10 4.80
N THR A 69 9.48 16.21 3.84
CA THR A 69 10.40 16.42 2.73
C THR A 69 9.59 16.68 1.47
N SER A 70 10.22 17.27 0.46
CA SER A 70 9.56 17.39 -0.84
C SER A 70 9.21 15.99 -1.35
N CYS A 71 7.95 15.81 -1.74
CA CYS A 71 7.48 14.64 -2.46
C CYS A 71 8.48 14.28 -3.58
N PRO A 72 8.87 13.01 -3.73
CA PRO A 72 9.82 12.61 -4.77
C PRO A 72 9.41 13.18 -6.13
N ALA A 73 10.34 13.82 -6.84
CA ALA A 73 10.06 14.48 -8.12
C ALA A 73 9.47 13.52 -9.19
N LYS A 74 9.67 12.20 -9.01
CA LYS A 74 9.01 11.19 -9.81
C LYS A 74 7.50 11.14 -9.55
N LEU A 75 7.08 11.05 -8.27
CA LEU A 75 5.67 11.06 -7.87
C LEU A 75 4.91 12.30 -8.37
N GLU A 76 5.59 13.45 -8.48
CA GLU A 76 5.00 14.65 -9.08
C GLU A 76 4.69 14.50 -10.57
N ARG A 77 5.52 13.75 -11.30
CA ARG A 77 5.32 13.45 -12.73
C ARG A 77 4.43 12.24 -12.98
N ASP A 78 4.09 11.48 -11.95
CA ASP A 78 3.32 10.25 -12.11
C ASP A 78 1.92 10.51 -12.69
N ARG A 79 1.37 11.72 -12.55
CA ARG A 79 0.11 12.11 -13.21
C ARG A 79 0.19 12.10 -14.75
N GLU A 80 1.38 12.19 -15.33
CA GLU A 80 1.59 12.09 -16.78
C GLU A 80 1.56 10.63 -17.25
N ILE A 81 1.98 9.70 -16.39
CA ILE A 81 2.07 8.25 -16.68
C ILE A 81 0.78 7.54 -16.25
N PHE A 82 0.23 7.93 -15.10
CA PHE A 82 -0.93 7.40 -14.41
C PHE A 82 -1.94 8.54 -14.16
N PRO A 83 -2.65 9.02 -15.21
CA PRO A 83 -3.62 10.08 -15.05
C PRO A 83 -4.80 9.63 -14.18
N SER A 84 -5.28 10.52 -13.29
CA SER A 84 -6.21 10.19 -12.19
C SER A 84 -7.62 9.79 -12.63
N ASP A 85 -7.94 9.90 -13.92
CA ASP A 85 -9.20 9.46 -14.52
C ASP A 85 -9.15 8.02 -15.04
N LEU A 86 -7.96 7.43 -15.11
CA LEU A 86 -7.73 6.03 -15.50
C LEU A 86 -7.09 5.21 -14.38
N TYR A 87 -6.41 5.86 -13.44
CA TYR A 87 -5.62 5.18 -12.40
C TYR A 87 -5.89 5.75 -11.01
N SER A 88 -5.83 4.85 -10.02
CA SER A 88 -5.70 5.17 -8.61
C SER A 88 -4.34 4.73 -8.06
N SER A 89 -3.99 5.24 -6.89
CA SER A 89 -2.75 4.84 -6.20
C SER A 89 -3.00 4.49 -4.74
N GLN A 90 -2.35 3.45 -4.25
CA GLN A 90 -2.26 3.12 -2.83
C GLN A 90 -0.84 3.30 -2.31
N TRP A 91 -0.71 3.82 -1.09
CA TRP A 91 0.56 4.25 -0.52
C TRP A 91 0.84 3.46 0.76
N TYR A 92 2.01 2.83 0.81
CA TYR A 92 2.40 1.90 1.87
C TYR A 92 3.70 2.34 2.51
N LEU A 93 3.80 2.18 3.82
CA LEU A 93 5.02 2.44 4.56
C LEU A 93 5.56 1.10 5.07
N ALA A 94 6.83 0.79 4.85
CA ALA A 94 7.43 -0.45 5.33
C ALA A 94 8.76 -0.18 6.05
N LEU A 95 9.09 -1.04 7.01
CA LEU A 95 10.34 -0.99 7.75
C LEU A 95 11.18 -2.22 7.42
N SER A 96 12.46 -2.01 7.13
CA SER A 96 13.43 -3.10 7.12
C SER A 96 13.71 -3.63 8.53
N GLU A 97 14.35 -4.79 8.63
CA GLU A 97 14.78 -5.34 9.92
C GLU A 97 15.72 -4.39 10.70
N PHE A 98 16.42 -3.51 9.99
CA PHE A 98 17.31 -2.50 10.58
C PHE A 98 16.62 -1.17 10.86
N GLY A 99 15.30 -1.09 10.66
CA GLY A 99 14.51 0.12 10.88
C GLY A 99 14.65 1.19 9.79
N GLN A 100 15.14 0.81 8.60
CA GLN A 100 15.14 1.72 7.46
C GLN A 100 13.73 1.82 6.89
N LEU A 101 13.36 3.03 6.45
CA LEU A 101 12.01 3.34 6.01
C LEU A 101 11.91 3.26 4.50
N PHE A 102 10.87 2.59 4.02
CA PHE A 102 10.54 2.46 2.61
C PHE A 102 9.10 2.91 2.38
N LEU A 103 8.89 3.67 1.31
CA LEU A 103 7.59 4.04 0.79
C LEU A 103 7.36 3.23 -0.49
N ALA A 104 6.24 2.55 -0.60
CA ALA A 104 5.80 1.95 -1.85
C ALA A 104 4.50 2.59 -2.32
N VAL A 105 4.45 2.96 -3.61
CA VAL A 105 3.25 3.49 -4.26
C VAL A 105 2.81 2.48 -5.31
N ARG A 106 1.64 1.87 -5.10
CA ARG A 106 0.99 0.93 -6.02
C ARG A 106 0.09 1.69 -6.97
N TYR A 107 0.21 1.42 -8.25
CA TYR A 107 -0.67 1.96 -9.28
C TYR A 107 -1.69 0.91 -9.71
N ILE A 108 -2.96 1.31 -9.72
CA ILE A 108 -4.11 0.48 -10.05
C ILE A 108 -4.79 1.12 -11.26
N GLY A 109 -4.93 0.39 -12.36
CA GLY A 109 -5.79 0.81 -13.47
C GLY A 109 -7.24 0.55 -13.09
N GLU A 110 -8.12 1.54 -13.22
CA GLU A 110 -9.52 1.46 -12.79
C GLU A 110 -10.35 0.46 -13.61
N PHE A 111 -10.06 0.37 -14.91
CA PHE A 111 -10.71 -0.57 -15.83
C PHE A 111 -9.65 -1.16 -16.75
N VAL A 112 -9.32 -2.43 -16.58
CA VAL A 112 -8.29 -3.12 -17.35
C VAL A 112 -8.92 -4.16 -18.26
N ARG A 113 -8.64 -4.04 -19.57
CA ARG A 113 -9.19 -4.93 -20.60
C ARG A 113 -8.60 -6.35 -20.45
N PRO A 114 -9.42 -7.42 -20.37
CA PRO A 114 -8.90 -8.76 -20.09
C PRO A 114 -8.01 -9.41 -21.17
N ASP A 115 -8.13 -8.96 -22.43
CA ASP A 115 -7.46 -9.52 -23.60
C ASP A 115 -6.02 -9.02 -23.79
N ASP A 116 -5.78 -7.73 -23.56
CA ASP A 116 -4.47 -7.08 -23.78
C ASP A 116 -3.89 -6.37 -22.55
N GLY A 117 -4.68 -6.20 -21.48
CA GLY A 117 -4.26 -5.50 -20.26
C GLY A 117 -4.24 -3.97 -20.40
N GLU A 118 -4.85 -3.41 -21.43
CA GLU A 118 -4.98 -1.97 -21.63
C GLU A 118 -5.88 -1.35 -20.55
N VAL A 119 -5.45 -0.22 -19.98
CA VAL A 119 -6.28 0.57 -19.07
C VAL A 119 -7.14 1.52 -19.88
N VAL A 120 -8.46 1.38 -19.74
CA VAL A 120 -9.46 2.08 -20.55
C VAL A 120 -10.37 2.94 -19.67
N ARG A 121 -11.15 3.84 -20.29
CA ARG A 121 -12.19 4.57 -19.55
C ARG A 121 -13.43 3.70 -19.39
N GLU A 122 -14.18 3.92 -18.32
CA GLU A 122 -15.47 3.26 -18.11
C GLU A 122 -16.40 3.38 -19.33
N GLY A 123 -16.48 4.56 -19.94
CA GLY A 123 -17.30 4.82 -21.13
C GLY A 123 -16.93 3.98 -22.35
N ASP A 124 -15.66 3.55 -22.45
CA ASP A 124 -15.16 2.74 -23.57
C ASP A 124 -15.50 1.24 -23.39
N THR A 125 -15.97 0.84 -22.20
CA THR A 125 -16.42 -0.53 -21.90
C THR A 125 -17.85 -0.82 -22.37
N LEU A 126 -18.60 0.23 -22.75
CA LEU A 126 -19.96 0.13 -23.27
C LEU A 126 -19.93 -0.23 -24.75
N THR A 127 -20.11 -1.51 -25.08
CA THR A 127 -20.22 -1.91 -26.49
C THR A 127 -21.60 -1.54 -27.04
N GLU A 128 -21.64 -0.87 -28.21
CA GLU A 128 -22.90 -0.46 -28.87
C GLU A 128 -23.82 -1.63 -29.28
N TYR A 129 -23.34 -2.88 -29.20
CA TYR A 129 -23.98 -4.07 -29.79
C TYR A 129 -24.17 -5.28 -28.85
N ALA A 130 -23.64 -5.28 -27.63
CA ALA A 130 -23.88 -6.37 -26.67
C ALA A 130 -24.83 -5.93 -25.56
N SER A 131 -25.77 -6.79 -25.20
CA SER A 131 -26.72 -6.59 -24.10
C SER A 131 -26.05 -6.58 -22.71
N GLU A 132 -24.75 -6.82 -22.62
CA GLU A 132 -23.95 -6.81 -21.39
C GLU A 132 -22.64 -6.04 -21.61
N PRO A 133 -22.25 -5.12 -20.71
CA PRO A 133 -21.00 -4.35 -20.82
C PRO A 133 -19.77 -5.26 -20.73
N LEU A 134 -18.65 -4.86 -21.36
CA LEU A 134 -17.38 -5.55 -21.23
C LEU A 134 -16.92 -5.47 -19.76
N VAL A 135 -16.64 -6.62 -19.14
CA VAL A 135 -16.23 -6.67 -17.74
C VAL A 135 -14.73 -6.37 -17.63
N CYS A 136 -14.38 -5.11 -17.35
CA CYS A 136 -13.00 -4.65 -17.13
C CYS A 136 -12.73 -4.42 -15.63
N PRO A 137 -12.08 -5.36 -14.91
CA PRO A 137 -11.75 -5.16 -13.50
C PRO A 137 -10.65 -4.12 -13.31
N TYR A 138 -10.59 -3.56 -12.11
CA TYR A 138 -9.38 -2.87 -11.71
C TYR A 138 -8.25 -3.88 -11.50
N LYS A 139 -7.03 -3.50 -11.87
CA LYS A 139 -5.83 -4.33 -11.69
C LYS A 139 -4.62 -3.49 -11.34
N THR A 140 -3.75 -4.04 -10.54
CA THR A 140 -2.43 -3.47 -10.30
C THR A 140 -1.63 -3.50 -11.59
N VAL A 141 -1.04 -2.35 -11.94
CA VAL A 141 -0.23 -2.18 -13.16
C VAL A 141 1.24 -1.93 -12.85
N GLY A 142 1.58 -1.56 -11.62
CA GLY A 142 2.97 -1.33 -11.24
C GLY A 142 3.15 -0.75 -9.86
N PHE A 143 4.42 -0.57 -9.49
CA PHE A 143 4.85 0.02 -8.24
C PHE A 143 6.04 0.95 -8.46
N TYR A 144 6.12 2.00 -7.64
CA TYR A 144 7.36 2.70 -7.35
C TYR A 144 7.71 2.55 -5.89
N VAL A 145 9.01 2.45 -5.59
CA VAL A 145 9.51 2.28 -4.24
C VAL A 145 10.60 3.29 -3.97
N PHE A 146 10.54 3.91 -2.80
CA PHE A 146 11.49 4.90 -2.33
C PHE A 146 12.03 4.47 -0.98
N LYS A 147 13.33 4.69 -0.78
CA LYS A 147 14.00 4.55 0.51
C LYS A 147 14.21 5.95 1.08
N TYR A 148 13.90 6.13 2.36
CA TYR A 148 14.29 7.34 3.07
C TYR A 148 15.73 7.21 3.57
N ASP A 149 16.60 8.11 3.10
CA ASP A 149 18.00 8.17 3.50
C ASP A 149 18.50 9.62 3.40
N ASP A 150 19.46 10.00 4.25
CA ASP A 150 20.07 11.35 4.27
C ASP A 150 19.09 12.55 4.21
N GLY A 151 17.89 12.38 4.76
CA GLY A 151 16.88 13.45 4.78
C GLY A 151 16.04 13.59 3.51
N GLU A 152 16.08 12.63 2.60
CA GLU A 152 15.29 12.64 1.37
C GLU A 152 14.75 11.26 0.98
N TRP A 153 13.73 11.25 0.11
CA TRP A 153 13.19 10.03 -0.48
C TRP A 153 13.86 9.76 -1.82
N THR A 154 14.64 8.67 -1.89
CA THR A 154 15.33 8.25 -3.11
C THR A 154 14.67 7.00 -3.69
N GLU A 155 14.34 7.03 -4.99
CA GLU A 155 13.81 5.84 -5.67
C GLU A 155 14.82 4.69 -5.63
N VAL A 156 14.33 3.47 -5.41
CA VAL A 156 15.14 2.25 -5.52
C VAL A 156 14.64 1.38 -6.66
N GLU A 157 15.56 0.90 -7.48
CA GLU A 157 15.26 -0.03 -8.58
C GLU A 157 14.96 -1.45 -8.08
N GLY A 158 15.26 -1.73 -6.81
CA GLY A 158 15.03 -3.03 -6.19
C GLY A 158 15.27 -3.05 -4.68
N LEU A 159 14.73 -4.07 -4.03
CA LEU A 159 14.93 -4.37 -2.60
C LEU A 159 16.15 -5.27 -2.36
N GLY A 160 16.72 -5.84 -3.43
CA GLY A 160 17.72 -6.89 -3.37
C GLY A 160 17.11 -8.28 -3.18
N ASP A 161 17.89 -9.32 -3.51
CA ASP A 161 17.40 -10.71 -3.53
C ASP A 161 17.17 -11.31 -2.13
N GLU A 162 17.63 -10.63 -1.07
CA GLU A 162 17.50 -11.07 0.32
C GLU A 162 16.23 -10.54 1.00
N CYS A 163 15.48 -9.65 0.34
CA CYS A 163 14.32 -8.98 0.91
C CYS A 163 13.12 -8.99 -0.05
N ALA A 164 11.92 -9.08 0.52
CA ALA A 164 10.66 -8.90 -0.16
C ALA A 164 9.74 -7.99 0.66
N MET A 165 8.87 -7.24 0.00
CA MET A 165 7.86 -6.40 0.63
C MET A 165 6.49 -7.05 0.50
N PHE A 166 5.68 -6.94 1.55
CA PHE A 166 4.30 -7.40 1.58
C PHE A 166 3.41 -6.20 1.89
N VAL A 167 2.46 -5.92 1.01
CA VAL A 167 1.54 -4.77 1.08
C VAL A 167 0.10 -5.22 0.88
N GLY A 168 -0.85 -4.43 1.37
CA GLY A 168 -2.26 -4.70 1.23
C GLY A 168 -3.02 -4.15 2.43
N GLY A 169 -4.09 -4.84 2.79
CA GLY A 169 -5.06 -4.31 3.75
C GLY A 169 -4.61 -4.19 5.21
N ASN A 170 -3.51 -4.86 5.57
CA ASN A 170 -2.94 -4.89 6.91
C ASN A 170 -1.59 -4.18 6.91
N GLN A 171 -0.93 -4.16 8.08
CA GLN A 171 0.39 -3.57 8.22
C GLN A 171 1.36 -4.09 7.14
N SER A 172 1.86 -3.16 6.33
CA SER A 172 2.91 -3.41 5.35
C SER A 172 4.20 -3.85 6.05
N MET A 173 4.94 -4.78 5.45
CA MET A 173 6.15 -5.36 6.06
C MET A 173 7.22 -5.70 5.05
N MET A 174 8.48 -5.61 5.46
CA MET A 174 9.60 -6.22 4.76
C MET A 174 10.01 -7.49 5.48
N VAL A 175 10.28 -8.54 4.71
CA VAL A 175 10.70 -9.83 5.24
C VAL A 175 11.98 -10.30 4.55
N SER A 176 12.83 -10.99 5.30
CA SER A 176 13.96 -11.71 4.72
C SER A 176 13.45 -12.88 3.88
N THR A 177 14.06 -13.06 2.72
CA THR A 177 13.65 -14.09 1.77
C THR A 177 14.17 -15.45 2.19
N GLY A 178 13.26 -16.42 2.28
CA GLY A 178 13.61 -17.83 2.42
C GLY A 178 13.61 -18.56 1.07
N LYS A 179 13.44 -19.87 1.10
CA LYS A 179 13.30 -20.68 -0.13
C LYS A 179 11.97 -20.45 -0.87
N GLU A 180 10.93 -19.99 -0.16
CA GLU A 180 9.56 -19.90 -0.66
C GLU A 180 9.17 -18.48 -1.07
N VAL A 181 9.89 -17.48 -0.56
CA VAL A 181 9.65 -16.06 -0.85
C VAL A 181 10.71 -15.58 -1.84
N LYS A 182 10.29 -15.24 -3.05
CA LYS A 182 11.14 -14.55 -4.04
C LYS A 182 11.57 -13.20 -3.50
N GLY A 183 12.87 -12.93 -3.54
CA GLY A 183 13.43 -11.62 -3.26
C GLY A 183 13.20 -10.62 -4.40
N ASN A 184 13.58 -9.38 -4.13
CA ASN A 184 13.41 -8.26 -5.04
C ASN A 184 11.97 -8.14 -5.59
N ALA A 185 10.99 -8.45 -4.73
CA ALA A 185 9.59 -8.55 -5.12
C ALA A 185 8.66 -7.93 -4.08
N ILE A 186 7.49 -7.51 -4.56
CA ILE A 186 6.40 -6.96 -3.77
C ILE A 186 5.20 -7.92 -3.90
N TYR A 187 4.79 -8.49 -2.78
CA TYR A 187 3.61 -9.32 -2.65
C TYR A 187 2.46 -8.42 -2.22
N PHE A 188 1.41 -8.36 -3.03
CA PHE A 188 0.27 -7.48 -2.77
C PHE A 188 -1.04 -8.27 -2.67
N THR A 189 -1.94 -7.77 -1.83
CA THR A 189 -3.33 -8.24 -1.73
C THR A 189 -4.28 -7.10 -2.04
N ASP A 190 -5.53 -7.45 -2.37
CA ASP A 190 -6.55 -6.47 -2.73
C ASP A 190 -7.00 -5.70 -1.48
N ASP A 191 -6.80 -4.40 -1.50
CA ASP A 191 -7.10 -3.46 -0.43
C ASP A 191 -7.80 -2.20 -0.96
N TYR A 192 -8.41 -2.29 -2.14
CA TYR A 192 -9.15 -1.17 -2.71
C TYR A 192 -10.56 -1.06 -2.08
N TRP A 193 -10.59 -0.70 -0.79
CA TRP A 193 -11.78 -0.72 0.08
C TRP A 193 -12.99 0.00 -0.49
N ASP A 194 -12.77 1.15 -1.14
CA ASP A 194 -13.85 1.98 -1.67
C ASP A 194 -14.60 1.30 -2.82
N ARG A 195 -13.92 0.46 -3.62
CA ARG A 195 -14.49 -0.16 -4.83
C ARG A 195 -14.69 -1.67 -4.72
N MET A 196 -14.09 -2.33 -3.73
CA MET A 196 -14.10 -3.80 -3.64
C MET A 196 -15.49 -4.44 -3.39
N HIS A 197 -16.50 -3.62 -3.11
CA HIS A 197 -17.88 -4.06 -2.91
C HIS A 197 -18.84 -3.57 -3.99
N GLU A 198 -18.33 -2.87 -5.01
CA GLU A 198 -19.14 -2.52 -6.18
C GLU A 198 -19.68 -3.80 -6.81
N ASP A 199 -20.97 -3.77 -7.18
CA ASP A 199 -21.62 -4.87 -7.88
C ASP A 199 -20.84 -5.18 -9.17
N TYR A 200 -20.95 -6.40 -9.70
CA TYR A 200 -20.36 -6.86 -10.99
C TYR A 200 -18.94 -7.47 -10.98
N SER A 201 -18.58 -8.25 -9.96
CA SER A 201 -17.43 -9.19 -10.05
C SER A 201 -16.02 -8.55 -10.06
N TYR A 202 -15.91 -7.27 -9.69
CA TYR A 202 -14.68 -6.48 -9.88
C TYR A 202 -13.73 -6.43 -8.69
N GLY A 203 -14.17 -6.79 -7.48
CA GLY A 203 -13.40 -6.57 -6.25
C GLY A 203 -13.06 -7.83 -5.45
N GLY A 204 -11.93 -7.81 -4.73
CA GLY A 204 -11.48 -8.92 -3.87
C GLY A 204 -10.61 -9.96 -4.60
N HIS A 205 -9.96 -9.54 -5.68
CA HIS A 205 -9.21 -10.40 -6.60
C HIS A 205 -7.82 -9.86 -6.95
N ASP A 206 -7.56 -8.56 -6.80
CA ASP A 206 -6.32 -7.96 -7.27
C ASP A 206 -5.17 -8.22 -6.29
N MET A 207 -4.51 -9.37 -6.48
CA MET A 207 -3.38 -9.81 -5.65
C MET A 207 -2.29 -10.44 -6.52
N GLY A 208 -1.04 -10.36 -6.11
CA GLY A 208 0.03 -10.80 -7.00
C GLY A 208 1.42 -10.63 -6.43
N ILE A 209 2.39 -10.92 -7.27
CA ILE A 209 3.81 -10.76 -6.99
C ILE A 209 4.38 -9.87 -8.09
N PHE A 210 4.71 -8.63 -7.75
CA PHE A 210 5.43 -7.71 -8.63
C PHE A 210 6.93 -7.95 -8.47
N ASN A 211 7.63 -8.27 -9.56
CA ASN A 211 9.08 -8.37 -9.58
C ASN A 211 9.66 -7.00 -9.93
N MET A 212 10.48 -6.42 -9.04
CA MET A 212 11.06 -5.11 -9.27
C MET A 212 12.15 -5.09 -10.35
N GLY A 213 12.81 -6.22 -10.60
CA GLY A 213 13.90 -6.31 -11.58
C GLY A 213 13.45 -6.28 -13.04
N ASP A 214 12.26 -6.81 -13.35
CA ASP A 214 11.69 -6.80 -14.71
C ASP A 214 10.34 -6.09 -14.83
N GLY A 215 9.79 -5.60 -13.72
CA GLY A 215 8.51 -4.90 -13.65
C GLY A 215 7.30 -5.79 -13.91
N ARG A 216 7.44 -7.13 -13.92
CA ARG A 216 6.33 -8.04 -14.24
C ARG A 216 5.53 -8.42 -13.01
N ILE A 217 4.21 -8.50 -13.20
CA ILE A 217 3.26 -9.01 -12.21
C ILE A 217 2.97 -10.48 -12.50
N GLN A 218 3.14 -11.32 -11.49
CA GLN A 218 2.78 -12.73 -11.52
C GLN A 218 1.57 -12.98 -10.62
N THR A 219 0.70 -13.88 -11.05
CA THR A 219 -0.45 -14.30 -10.25
C THR A 219 0.02 -15.02 -8.99
N LEU A 220 -0.52 -14.63 -7.83
CA LEU A 220 -0.18 -15.25 -6.54
C LEU A 220 -0.85 -16.62 -6.35
N LEU A 221 -2.12 -16.72 -6.77
CA LEU A 221 -2.96 -17.92 -6.59
C LEU A 221 -3.66 -18.26 -7.90
N GLY A 222 -3.87 -19.54 -8.22
CA GLY A 222 -4.59 -19.93 -9.44
C GLY A 222 -6.09 -19.59 -9.46
N CYS A 223 -6.63 -18.93 -8.43
CA CYS A 223 -8.06 -18.68 -8.24
C CYS A 223 -8.48 -17.22 -8.34
N GLN A 224 -7.67 -16.34 -8.95
CA GLN A 224 -7.95 -14.89 -8.95
C GLN A 224 -9.14 -14.46 -9.79
N GLU A 225 -9.78 -15.39 -10.49
CA GLU A 225 -11.07 -15.17 -11.15
C GLU A 225 -12.25 -15.27 -10.16
N GLN A 226 -12.03 -15.73 -8.93
CA GLN A 226 -13.06 -15.87 -7.89
C GLN A 226 -12.85 -14.91 -6.74
N ARG A 227 -13.95 -14.28 -6.30
CA ARG A 227 -13.90 -13.24 -5.28
C ARG A 227 -13.57 -13.88 -3.96
N ILE A 228 -12.51 -13.41 -3.31
CA ILE A 228 -12.11 -13.93 -2.01
C ILE A 228 -12.81 -13.09 -0.93
N VAL A 229 -13.68 -13.74 -0.15
CA VAL A 229 -14.44 -13.12 0.94
C VAL A 229 -14.12 -13.85 2.25
N PRO A 230 -13.55 -13.17 3.25
CA PRO A 230 -13.10 -11.76 3.23
C PRO A 230 -11.86 -11.55 2.34
N PRO A 231 -11.53 -10.31 1.92
CA PRO A 231 -10.29 -10.01 1.21
C PRO A 231 -9.07 -10.57 1.96
N PRO A 232 -8.08 -11.13 1.25
CA PRO A 232 -6.93 -11.73 1.90
C PRO A 232 -6.06 -10.66 2.56
N PHE A 233 -5.51 -11.00 3.72
CA PHE A 233 -4.52 -10.20 4.42
C PHE A 233 -3.24 -11.00 4.63
N TRP A 234 -2.13 -10.30 4.70
CA TRP A 234 -0.87 -10.92 5.08
C TRP A 234 -0.82 -11.12 6.59
N ILE A 235 -0.27 -12.25 7.03
CA ILE A 235 -0.06 -12.53 8.44
C ILE A 235 1.40 -12.91 8.62
N SER A 236 2.14 -12.09 9.36
CA SER A 236 3.44 -12.50 9.88
C SER A 236 3.24 -13.21 11.21
N VAL A 237 3.79 -14.42 11.31
CA VAL A 237 3.86 -15.14 12.58
C VAL A 237 5.21 -14.77 13.21
N PRO A 238 5.24 -14.27 14.46
CA PRO A 238 6.51 -14.07 15.15
C PRO A 238 7.28 -15.39 15.15
N ASN A 239 8.56 -15.36 14.78
CA ASN A 239 9.40 -16.54 14.92
C ASN A 239 9.29 -17.03 16.37
N PRO A 240 8.90 -18.31 16.61
CA PRO A 240 8.93 -18.85 17.97
C PRO A 240 10.37 -18.73 18.43
N THR A 241 10.59 -17.88 19.42
CA THR A 241 11.88 -17.74 20.10
C THR A 241 12.32 -19.13 20.55
N VAL A 242 13.38 -19.64 19.92
CA VAL A 242 14.13 -20.80 20.40
C VAL A 242 14.90 -20.41 21.65
#